data_AF-A0A401GWQ6-F1
#
_entry.id   AF-A0A401GWQ6-F1
#
_cell.length_a   1.000
_cell.length_b   1.000
_cell.length_c   1.000
_cell.angle_alpha   90.00
_cell.angle_beta   90.00
_cell.angle_gamma   90.00
#
_symmetry.space_group_name_H-M   'P 1'
#
loop_
_entity.id
_entity.type
_entity.pdbx_description
1 polymer ?
#
loop_
_entity_poly.entity_id
_entity_poly.type
_entity_poly.pdbx_seq_one_letter_code
_entity_poly.pdbx_strand_id
1 'polypeptide(L)'
;MSDVLKILETTPLLETLKLERVVSGALETDQVVDLPHLRSIRLVGYYMESACLLNYLSLSQDPNIVLKGLDLNIYTSHVGVVASAIAAKISNSDRLRTLSIGRQCPGYGWRIQICDTLQSMASFDISLENGVGPLDVAFDVPSAAAPDVIGTFCRHLPLAQVQNLSLLSTDLEMPLQVRWVKTFGKLENVSLLQIGGNLAQHLPLALGIREEDGNVIVFPKLRELQLNDVRIRDYNSPGSSLFLDSFLDSLMQRCDHGVEIRHLKLANCINMDMTEVVLISEIVPSVTWDGIEDFVEDDEEEEEEEDDEGEDESDGSSGFEYRLHSRAVLRNDRL
;
A
#
# COMPACT_ATOMS: atom_id res chain seq x y z
N MET A 1 -22.91 -21.87 -0.66
CA MET A 1 -23.36 -20.53 -0.21
C MET A 1 -24.86 -20.44 0.11
N SER A 2 -25.77 -21.06 -0.65
CA SER A 2 -27.24 -21.01 -0.39
C SER A 2 -27.65 -21.40 1.05
N ASP A 3 -27.08 -22.48 1.60
CA ASP A 3 -27.42 -22.93 2.96
C ASP A 3 -27.01 -21.92 4.04
N VAL A 4 -25.89 -21.20 3.82
CA VAL A 4 -25.44 -20.15 4.72
C VAL A 4 -26.46 -19.01 4.76
N LEU A 5 -26.95 -18.56 3.60
CA LEU A 5 -27.97 -17.50 3.55
C LEU A 5 -29.26 -17.91 4.26
N LYS A 6 -29.75 -19.15 4.06
CA LYS A 6 -30.93 -19.67 4.77
C LYS A 6 -30.75 -19.67 6.29
N ILE A 7 -29.55 -20.02 6.76
CA ILE A 7 -29.24 -19.97 8.20
C ILE A 7 -29.25 -18.52 8.69
N LEU A 8 -28.65 -17.59 7.95
CA LEU A 8 -28.64 -16.17 8.30
C LEU A 8 -30.05 -15.57 8.35
N GLU A 9 -30.93 -15.94 7.41
CA GLU A 9 -32.34 -15.52 7.40
C GLU A 9 -33.11 -15.95 8.66
N THR A 10 -32.77 -17.11 9.22
CA THR A 10 -33.40 -17.63 10.45
C THR A 10 -32.74 -17.12 11.73
N THR A 11 -31.68 -16.30 11.63
CA THR A 11 -30.90 -15.81 12.78
C THR A 11 -30.76 -14.27 12.80
N PRO A 12 -31.86 -13.50 12.84
CA PRO A 12 -31.83 -12.04 12.77
C PRO A 12 -31.14 -11.35 13.96
N LEU A 13 -30.99 -12.06 15.09
CA LEU A 13 -30.31 -11.57 16.29
C LEU A 13 -28.80 -11.84 16.28
N LEU A 14 -28.23 -12.28 15.14
CA LEU A 14 -26.82 -12.60 15.03
C LEU A 14 -25.96 -11.33 15.21
N GLU A 15 -25.14 -11.28 16.26
CA GLU A 15 -24.22 -10.16 16.49
C GLU A 15 -22.84 -10.36 15.85
N THR A 16 -22.44 -11.62 15.63
CA THR A 16 -21.11 -11.97 15.11
C THR A 16 -21.21 -13.10 14.10
N LEU A 17 -20.72 -12.84 12.89
CA LEU A 17 -20.62 -13.82 11.81
C LEU A 17 -19.16 -14.18 11.59
N LYS A 18 -18.80 -15.44 11.86
CA LYS A 18 -17.47 -15.98 11.56
C LYS A 18 -17.61 -17.14 10.60
N LEU A 19 -17.10 -16.97 9.38
CA LEU A 19 -17.08 -18.02 8.38
C LEU A 19 -15.65 -18.27 7.95
N GLU A 20 -15.23 -19.52 8.06
CA GLU A 20 -13.94 -19.98 7.59
C GLU A 20 -14.14 -20.92 6.41
N ARG A 21 -13.30 -20.77 5.39
CA ARG A 21 -13.40 -21.48 4.11
C ARG A 21 -14.77 -21.32 3.48
N VAL A 22 -15.18 -20.06 3.29
CA VAL A 22 -16.45 -19.71 2.62
C VAL A 22 -16.54 -20.50 1.31
N VAL A 23 -17.47 -21.47 1.26
CA VAL A 23 -17.54 -22.46 0.18
C VAL A 23 -18.14 -21.81 -1.06
N SER A 24 -17.41 -21.90 -2.17
CA SER A 24 -17.86 -21.54 -3.51
C SER A 24 -19.17 -22.25 -3.87
N GLY A 25 -20.09 -21.52 -4.47
CA GLY A 25 -21.32 -22.06 -5.00
C GLY A 25 -22.13 -20.93 -5.60
N ALA A 26 -22.68 -21.14 -6.80
CA ALA A 26 -23.55 -20.17 -7.43
C ALA A 26 -24.70 -19.82 -6.47
N LEU A 27 -24.91 -18.53 -6.27
CA LEU A 27 -26.07 -18.02 -5.56
C LEU A 27 -27.17 -17.80 -6.61
N GLU A 28 -28.25 -18.57 -6.50
CA GLU A 28 -29.44 -18.44 -7.36
C GLU A 28 -30.49 -17.51 -6.73
N THR A 29 -30.16 -16.83 -5.63
CA THR A 29 -31.12 -16.03 -4.86
C THR A 29 -30.84 -14.55 -5.03
N ASP A 30 -31.86 -13.76 -5.38
CA ASP A 30 -31.81 -12.29 -5.38
C ASP A 30 -32.18 -11.69 -4.01
N GLN A 31 -32.39 -12.53 -2.99
CA GLN A 31 -32.85 -12.12 -1.68
C GLN A 31 -31.70 -11.57 -0.83
N VAL A 32 -31.84 -10.32 -0.37
CA VAL A 32 -30.95 -9.70 0.61
C VAL A 32 -31.39 -10.11 2.01
N VAL A 33 -30.44 -10.55 2.84
CA VAL A 33 -30.67 -10.99 4.22
C VAL A 33 -30.42 -9.82 5.17
N ASP A 34 -31.43 -9.44 5.94
CA ASP A 34 -31.33 -8.35 6.92
C ASP A 34 -30.79 -8.86 8.27
N LEU A 35 -29.69 -8.27 8.72
CA LEU A 35 -29.01 -8.62 9.97
C LEU A 35 -28.77 -7.35 10.82
N PRO A 36 -29.84 -6.79 11.42
CA PRO A 36 -29.79 -5.47 12.05
C PRO A 36 -28.89 -5.40 13.29
N HIS A 37 -28.59 -6.54 13.91
CA HIS A 37 -27.76 -6.64 15.12
C HIS A 37 -26.30 -7.02 14.82
N LEU A 38 -25.94 -7.27 13.56
CA LEU A 38 -24.61 -7.75 13.21
C LEU A 38 -23.57 -6.64 13.36
N ARG A 39 -22.59 -6.88 14.24
CA ARG A 39 -21.53 -5.92 14.59
C ARG A 39 -20.15 -6.39 14.18
N SER A 40 -19.97 -7.69 13.92
CA SER A 40 -18.68 -8.24 13.54
C SER A 40 -18.85 -9.29 12.46
N ILE A 41 -18.07 -9.14 11.39
CA ILE A 41 -18.01 -10.06 10.26
C ILE A 41 -16.56 -10.47 10.09
N ARG A 42 -16.28 -11.78 10.18
CA ARG A 42 -14.97 -12.34 9.84
C ARG A 42 -15.15 -13.39 8.76
N LEU A 43 -14.63 -13.11 7.57
CA LEU A 43 -14.64 -14.02 6.44
C LEU A 43 -13.20 -14.44 6.12
N VAL A 44 -12.95 -15.74 6.17
CA VAL A 44 -11.69 -16.33 5.71
C VAL A 44 -12.01 -17.23 4.53
N GLY A 45 -11.52 -16.92 3.34
CA GLY A 45 -11.90 -17.65 2.13
C GLY A 45 -11.47 -16.96 0.85
N TYR A 46 -12.12 -17.32 -0.25
CA TYR A 46 -11.95 -16.66 -1.54
C TYR A 46 -12.55 -15.26 -1.52
N TYR A 47 -11.89 -14.32 -2.19
CA TYR A 47 -12.29 -12.90 -2.13
C TYR A 47 -13.62 -12.62 -2.80
N MET A 48 -13.85 -13.23 -3.96
CA MET A 48 -15.06 -13.02 -4.73
C MET A 48 -16.28 -13.56 -3.98
N GLU A 49 -16.16 -14.72 -3.35
CA GLU A 49 -17.17 -15.33 -2.49
C GLU A 49 -17.47 -14.46 -1.27
N SER A 50 -16.43 -13.87 -0.67
CA SER A 50 -16.59 -12.95 0.45
C SER A 50 -17.31 -11.66 0.02
N ALA A 51 -16.95 -11.10 -1.14
CA ALA A 51 -17.61 -9.93 -1.70
C ALA A 51 -19.08 -10.21 -2.07
N CYS A 52 -19.34 -11.36 -2.71
CA CYS A 52 -20.69 -11.83 -3.01
C CYS A 52 -21.51 -11.92 -1.73
N LEU A 53 -21.02 -12.64 -0.71
CA LEU A 53 -21.71 -12.77 0.56
C LEU A 53 -22.01 -11.39 1.17
N LEU A 54 -21.03 -10.49 1.24
CA LEU A 54 -21.24 -9.13 1.75
C LEU A 54 -22.36 -8.42 0.99
N ASN A 55 -22.42 -8.50 -0.34
CA ASN A 55 -23.47 -7.87 -1.13
C ASN A 55 -24.88 -8.36 -0.77
N TYR A 56 -25.04 -9.60 -0.30
CA TYR A 56 -26.32 -10.15 0.15
C TYR A 56 -26.71 -9.80 1.59
N LEU A 57 -25.86 -9.11 2.35
CA LEU A 57 -26.19 -8.71 3.72
C LEU A 57 -26.67 -7.26 3.78
N SER A 58 -27.83 -7.01 4.39
CA SER A 58 -28.25 -5.67 4.82
C SER A 58 -27.88 -5.47 6.29
N LEU A 59 -27.17 -4.38 6.58
CA LEU A 59 -26.63 -4.10 7.90
C LEU A 59 -27.16 -2.75 8.38
N SER A 60 -27.67 -2.69 9.61
CA SER A 60 -28.21 -1.46 10.22
C SER A 60 -27.16 -0.64 10.97
N GLN A 61 -25.96 -1.18 11.17
CA GLN A 61 -24.83 -0.56 11.88
C GLN A 61 -23.55 -0.80 11.08
N ASP A 62 -22.51 -0.01 11.32
CA ASP A 62 -21.20 -0.28 10.73
C ASP A 62 -20.57 -1.49 11.42
N PRO A 63 -20.40 -2.62 10.71
CA PRO A 63 -19.75 -3.78 11.27
C PRO A 63 -18.22 -3.58 11.33
N ASN A 64 -17.58 -4.28 12.27
CA ASN A 64 -16.16 -4.59 12.17
C ASN A 64 -15.98 -5.71 11.14
N ILE A 65 -15.36 -5.42 10.00
CA ILE A 65 -15.14 -6.37 8.91
C ILE A 65 -13.68 -6.84 8.91
N VAL A 66 -13.50 -8.15 9.06
CA VAL A 66 -12.21 -8.82 8.91
C VAL A 66 -12.27 -9.75 7.70
N LEU A 67 -11.50 -9.45 6.66
CA LEU A 67 -11.38 -10.31 5.47
C LEU A 67 -9.97 -10.88 5.36
N LYS A 68 -9.88 -12.20 5.21
CA LYS A 68 -8.61 -12.89 4.94
C LYS A 68 -8.78 -13.77 3.71
N GLY A 69 -8.03 -13.46 2.66
CA GLY A 69 -8.00 -14.27 1.45
C GLY A 69 -7.26 -15.59 1.64
N LEU A 70 -7.69 -16.59 0.90
CA LEU A 70 -6.93 -17.82 0.67
C LEU A 70 -6.41 -17.92 -0.78
N ASP A 71 -6.72 -16.92 -1.62
CA ASP A 71 -6.26 -16.86 -3.00
C ASP A 71 -4.80 -16.39 -3.07
N LEU A 72 -3.95 -17.20 -3.70
CA LEU A 72 -2.56 -16.83 -4.01
C LEU A 72 -2.45 -15.87 -5.20
N ASN A 73 -3.53 -15.72 -5.99
CA ASN A 73 -3.54 -14.98 -7.25
C ASN A 73 -4.78 -14.09 -7.36
N ILE A 74 -4.88 -13.06 -6.52
CA ILE A 74 -5.93 -12.07 -6.66
C ILE A 74 -5.60 -11.08 -7.80
N TYR A 75 -6.54 -10.95 -8.75
CA TYR A 75 -6.47 -9.93 -9.79
C TYR A 75 -6.97 -8.58 -9.27
N THR A 76 -6.42 -7.48 -9.78
CA THR A 76 -6.83 -6.11 -9.43
C THR A 76 -8.34 -5.87 -9.63
N SER A 77 -8.96 -6.53 -10.62
CA SER A 77 -10.41 -6.49 -10.84
C SER A 77 -11.21 -7.05 -9.66
N HIS A 78 -10.75 -8.16 -9.06
CA HIS A 78 -11.38 -8.76 -7.89
C HIS A 78 -11.27 -7.85 -6.67
N VAL A 79 -10.12 -7.18 -6.49
CA VAL A 79 -9.92 -6.19 -5.42
C VAL A 79 -10.96 -5.08 -5.50
N GLY A 80 -11.25 -4.58 -6.71
CA GLY A 80 -12.27 -3.55 -6.91
C GLY A 80 -13.66 -4.00 -6.48
N VAL A 81 -14.05 -5.25 -6.80
CA VAL A 81 -15.33 -5.83 -6.38
C VAL A 81 -15.42 -5.96 -4.86
N VAL A 82 -14.37 -6.49 -4.23
CA VAL A 82 -14.29 -6.63 -2.77
C VAL A 82 -14.35 -5.26 -2.08
N ALA A 83 -13.52 -4.31 -2.53
CA ALA A 83 -13.46 -2.97 -1.96
C ALA A 83 -14.82 -2.26 -2.09
N SER A 84 -15.52 -2.43 -3.21
CA SER A 84 -16.86 -1.88 -3.42
C SER A 84 -17.90 -2.52 -2.49
N ALA A 85 -17.85 -3.85 -2.33
CA ALA A 85 -18.74 -4.57 -1.42
C ALA A 85 -18.55 -4.11 0.03
N ILE A 86 -17.29 -3.90 0.46
CA ILE A 86 -16.95 -3.35 1.78
C ILE A 86 -17.45 -1.90 1.91
N ALA A 87 -17.15 -1.04 0.92
CA ALA A 87 -17.56 0.36 0.94
C ALA A 87 -19.08 0.51 1.10
N ALA A 88 -19.86 -0.37 0.45
CA ALA A 88 -21.31 -0.40 0.60
C ALA A 88 -21.81 -0.77 2.01
N LYS A 89 -20.94 -1.32 2.88
CA LYS A 89 -21.26 -1.66 4.27
C LYS A 89 -20.73 -0.67 5.30
N ILE A 90 -19.89 0.26 4.90
CA ILE A 90 -19.34 1.28 5.79
C ILE A 90 -20.09 2.59 5.54
N SER A 91 -21.08 2.88 6.38
CA SER A 91 -21.95 4.05 6.26
C SER A 91 -21.34 5.28 6.94
N ASN A 92 -20.72 5.15 8.11
CA ASN A 92 -20.09 6.28 8.82
C ASN A 92 -18.62 6.45 8.42
N SER A 93 -18.40 6.72 7.13
CA SER A 93 -17.07 7.03 6.59
C SER A 93 -16.39 8.24 7.25
N ASP A 94 -17.16 9.11 7.89
CA ASP A 94 -16.69 10.26 8.64
C ASP A 94 -15.88 9.90 9.88
N ARG A 95 -16.01 8.66 10.36
CA ARG A 95 -15.26 8.15 11.49
C ARG A 95 -13.91 7.56 11.11
N LEU A 96 -13.65 7.24 9.84
CA LEU A 96 -12.39 6.62 9.43
C LEU A 96 -11.24 7.64 9.52
N ARG A 97 -10.33 7.46 10.48
CA ARG A 97 -9.26 8.44 10.76
C ARG A 97 -7.87 7.94 10.42
N THR A 98 -7.62 6.64 10.55
CA THR A 98 -6.29 6.06 10.36
C THR A 98 -6.36 4.97 9.30
N LEU A 99 -5.47 5.03 8.30
CA LEU A 99 -5.24 3.99 7.31
C LEU A 99 -3.82 3.45 7.50
N SER A 100 -3.70 2.16 7.77
CA SER A 100 -2.43 1.47 7.92
C SER A 100 -2.28 0.42 6.85
N ILE A 101 -1.15 0.43 6.16
CA ILE A 101 -0.82 -0.48 5.07
C ILE A 101 0.57 -1.01 5.36
N GLY A 102 0.71 -2.33 5.36
CA GLY A 102 2.00 -2.96 5.62
C GLY A 102 2.00 -4.44 5.30
N ARG A 103 3.16 -5.07 5.47
CA ARG A 103 3.33 -6.50 5.29
C ARG A 103 2.71 -7.26 6.47
N GLN A 104 2.08 -8.38 6.17
CA GLN A 104 1.57 -9.30 7.17
C GLN A 104 2.71 -10.22 7.63
N CYS A 105 3.15 -10.07 8.88
CA CYS A 105 4.10 -11.00 9.50
C CYS A 105 3.38 -12.11 10.28
N PRO A 106 3.91 -13.37 10.27
CA PRO A 106 4.85 -13.93 9.32
C PRO A 106 4.13 -14.26 7.99
N GLY A 107 4.58 -13.69 6.86
CA GLY A 107 3.92 -13.93 5.57
C GLY A 107 4.42 -13.04 4.43
N TYR A 108 4.01 -13.40 3.21
CA TYR A 108 4.20 -12.59 2.00
C TYR A 108 2.98 -11.71 1.68
N GLY A 109 1.95 -11.82 2.51
CA GLY A 109 0.74 -11.01 2.36
C GLY A 109 0.94 -9.57 2.79
N TRP A 110 0.02 -8.76 2.33
CA TRP A 110 -0.18 -7.37 2.68
C TRP A 110 -1.43 -7.23 3.51
N ARG A 111 -1.49 -6.18 4.29
CA ARG A 111 -2.62 -5.88 5.15
C ARG A 111 -2.98 -4.42 5.04
N ILE A 112 -4.26 -4.16 4.83
CA ILE A 112 -4.88 -2.84 4.92
C ILE A 112 -5.79 -2.85 6.13
N GLN A 113 -5.49 -1.98 7.10
CA GLN A 113 -6.29 -1.79 8.30
C GLN A 113 -6.79 -0.35 8.35
N ILE A 114 -8.04 -0.18 8.75
CA ILE A 114 -8.65 1.14 8.94
C ILE A 114 -9.24 1.23 10.33
N CYS A 115 -8.89 2.30 11.03
CA CYS A 115 -9.29 2.57 12.41
C CYS A 115 -10.07 3.89 12.51
N ASP A 116 -11.03 3.95 13.43
CA ASP A 116 -11.77 5.19 13.73
C ASP A 116 -11.07 6.08 14.76
N THR A 117 -10.16 5.50 15.53
CA THR A 117 -9.29 6.23 16.44
C THR A 117 -8.15 6.88 15.70
N LEU A 118 -7.87 8.13 16.04
CA LEU A 118 -6.53 8.70 15.85
C LEU A 118 -5.61 7.94 16.79
N GLN A 119 -4.90 6.95 16.26
CA GLN A 119 -3.88 6.27 17.06
C GLN A 119 -2.83 7.32 17.42
N SER A 120 -2.52 7.42 18.71
CA SER A 120 -1.33 8.13 19.15
C SER A 120 -0.15 7.33 18.62
N MET A 121 0.40 7.78 17.50
CA MET A 121 1.54 7.14 16.82
C MET A 121 2.85 7.53 17.55
N ALA A 122 2.82 7.55 18.88
CA ALA A 122 3.97 7.85 19.72
C ALA A 122 5.05 6.76 19.56
N SER A 123 4.64 5.52 19.27
CA SER A 123 5.52 4.39 18.99
C SER A 123 5.32 3.87 17.57
N PHE A 124 6.43 3.53 16.90
CA PHE A 124 6.43 2.85 15.60
C PHE A 124 5.94 1.39 15.69
N ASP A 125 5.69 0.89 16.92
CA ASP A 125 5.08 -0.41 17.22
C ASP A 125 3.58 -0.44 16.88
N ILE A 126 3.24 -0.18 15.63
CA ILE A 126 1.94 -0.59 15.10
C ILE A 126 2.07 -2.07 14.76
N SER A 127 2.00 -2.91 15.79
CA SER A 127 1.82 -4.34 15.56
C SER A 127 0.47 -4.49 14.86
N LEU A 128 0.50 -4.73 13.55
CA LEU A 128 -0.71 -5.05 12.79
C LEU A 128 -1.40 -6.30 13.37
N GLU A 129 -0.73 -7.10 14.21
CA GLU A 129 -1.13 -8.41 14.72
C GLU A 129 -2.56 -8.50 15.28
N ASN A 130 -3.12 -7.43 15.85
CA ASN A 130 -4.49 -7.42 16.36
C ASN A 130 -5.34 -6.37 15.63
N GLY A 131 -6.24 -6.83 14.77
CA GLY A 131 -7.20 -6.00 14.04
C GLY A 131 -8.17 -5.30 15.00
N VAL A 132 -7.75 -4.14 15.51
CA VAL A 132 -8.57 -3.26 16.34
C VAL A 132 -9.03 -2.12 15.45
N GLY A 133 -10.12 -2.33 14.72
CA GLY A 133 -10.69 -1.32 13.83
C GLY A 133 -11.95 -1.81 13.09
N PRO A 134 -12.76 -0.89 12.52
CA PRO A 134 -13.92 -1.21 11.70
C PRO A 134 -13.58 -2.01 10.44
N LEU A 135 -12.34 -1.93 9.94
CA LEU A 135 -11.93 -2.70 8.77
C LEU A 135 -10.52 -3.25 8.92
N ASP A 136 -10.36 -4.53 8.63
CA ASP A 136 -9.09 -5.23 8.59
C ASP A 136 -9.09 -6.24 7.43
N VAL A 137 -8.33 -5.96 6.38
CA VAL A 137 -8.25 -6.78 5.18
C VAL A 137 -6.82 -7.23 4.96
N ALA A 138 -6.62 -8.54 4.96
CA ALA A 138 -5.35 -9.16 4.61
C ALA A 138 -5.45 -9.78 3.22
N PHE A 139 -4.40 -9.58 2.42
CA PHE A 139 -4.27 -10.14 1.08
C PHE A 139 -2.92 -10.68 0.72
N ASP A 140 -2.93 -11.87 0.12
CA ASP A 140 -1.72 -12.52 -0.37
C ASP A 140 -1.52 -12.10 -1.83
N VAL A 141 -0.64 -11.13 -2.05
CA VAL A 141 -0.28 -10.64 -3.39
C VAL A 141 1.22 -10.54 -3.51
N PRO A 142 1.77 -10.87 -4.70
CA PRO A 142 3.17 -10.57 -5.00
C PRO A 142 3.46 -9.09 -4.79
N SER A 143 4.65 -8.75 -4.29
CA SER A 143 5.03 -7.36 -3.99
C SER A 143 4.85 -6.43 -5.20
N ALA A 144 5.23 -6.91 -6.39
CA ALA A 144 5.09 -6.17 -7.65
C ALA A 144 3.64 -5.75 -7.98
N ALA A 145 2.63 -6.51 -7.52
CA ALA A 145 1.22 -6.21 -7.74
C ALA A 145 0.59 -5.38 -6.59
N ALA A 146 1.25 -5.29 -5.44
CA ALA A 146 0.73 -4.64 -4.25
C ALA A 146 0.34 -3.16 -4.47
N PRO A 147 1.11 -2.32 -5.20
CA PRO A 147 0.72 -0.93 -5.45
C PRO A 147 -0.62 -0.79 -6.17
N ASP A 148 -0.90 -1.62 -7.18
CA ASP A 148 -2.16 -1.55 -7.93
C ASP A 148 -3.35 -2.08 -7.11
N VAL A 149 -3.12 -3.09 -6.28
CA VAL A 149 -4.11 -3.63 -5.32
C VAL A 149 -4.46 -2.56 -4.29
N ILE A 150 -3.47 -1.98 -3.63
CA ILE A 150 -3.62 -0.92 -2.64
C ILE A 150 -4.34 0.29 -3.26
N GLY A 151 -3.90 0.74 -4.44
CA GLY A 151 -4.50 1.90 -5.11
C GLY A 151 -5.94 1.64 -5.55
N THR A 152 -6.26 0.40 -5.93
CA THR A 152 -7.64 0.01 -6.23
C THR A 152 -8.50 0.03 -4.97
N PHE A 153 -7.98 -0.47 -3.85
CA PHE A 153 -8.68 -0.45 -2.57
C PHE A 153 -8.95 0.99 -2.10
N CYS A 154 -7.91 1.83 -2.10
CA CYS A 154 -8.01 3.24 -1.71
C CYS A 154 -8.97 4.04 -2.60
N ARG A 155 -9.14 3.67 -3.87
CA ARG A 155 -10.05 4.34 -4.80
C ARG A 155 -11.53 4.08 -4.49
N HIS A 156 -11.86 2.87 -4.04
CA HIS A 156 -13.25 2.42 -3.84
C HIS A 156 -13.74 2.66 -2.42
N LEU A 157 -12.83 2.68 -1.43
CA LEU A 157 -13.21 2.95 -0.05
C LEU A 157 -13.46 4.45 0.20
N PRO A 158 -14.36 4.78 1.16
CA PRO A 158 -14.68 6.17 1.47
C PRO A 158 -13.65 6.77 2.43
N LEU A 159 -12.43 6.99 1.95
CA LEU A 159 -11.26 7.39 2.76
C LEU A 159 -11.06 8.91 2.89
N ALA A 160 -12.03 9.72 2.49
CA ALA A 160 -11.88 11.17 2.43
C ALA A 160 -11.53 11.80 3.80
N GLN A 161 -11.84 11.13 4.91
CA GLN A 161 -11.69 11.66 6.27
C GLN A 161 -10.47 11.12 7.03
N VAL A 162 -9.65 10.30 6.34
CA VAL A 162 -8.39 9.77 6.88
C VAL A 162 -7.41 10.93 7.10
N GLN A 163 -6.86 10.97 8.31
CA GLN A 163 -5.91 11.97 8.79
C GLN A 163 -4.53 11.38 9.05
N ASN A 164 -4.45 10.09 9.38
CA ASN A 164 -3.22 9.38 9.65
C ASN A 164 -3.04 8.29 8.58
N LEU A 165 -1.93 8.34 7.86
CA LEU A 165 -1.53 7.31 6.90
C LEU A 165 -0.25 6.65 7.40
N SER A 166 -0.26 5.34 7.55
CA SER A 166 0.91 4.55 7.96
C SER A 166 1.26 3.55 6.87
N LEU A 167 2.47 3.65 6.33
CA LEU A 167 3.00 2.81 5.27
C LEU A 167 4.26 2.10 5.79
N LEU A 168 4.06 0.96 6.46
CA LEU A 168 5.14 0.20 7.10
C LEU A 168 5.42 -1.04 6.28
N SER A 169 6.30 -0.90 5.28
CA SER A 169 6.75 -2.03 4.49
C SER A 169 8.13 -1.80 3.90
N THR A 170 8.98 -2.80 4.03
CA THR A 170 10.30 -2.86 3.41
C THR A 170 10.23 -3.18 1.92
N ASP A 171 9.11 -3.74 1.44
CA ASP A 171 9.06 -4.32 0.09
C ASP A 171 8.14 -3.56 -0.88
N LEU A 172 7.42 -2.53 -0.41
CA LEU A 172 6.52 -1.79 -1.29
C LEU A 172 7.32 -0.83 -2.17
N GLU A 173 7.31 -1.06 -3.47
CA GLU A 173 7.97 -0.16 -4.42
C GLU A 173 6.96 0.75 -5.13
N MET A 174 7.20 2.06 -5.07
CA MET A 174 6.41 3.09 -5.72
C MET A 174 7.31 4.11 -6.45
N PRO A 175 8.11 3.69 -7.43
CA PRO A 175 9.18 4.50 -8.01
C PRO A 175 8.73 5.71 -8.83
N LEU A 176 7.43 5.81 -9.12
CA LEU A 176 6.87 6.88 -9.95
C LEU A 176 5.84 7.70 -9.15
N GLN A 177 5.96 9.03 -9.20
CA GLN A 177 5.00 9.95 -8.57
C GLN A 177 3.55 9.69 -9.02
N VAL A 178 3.34 9.36 -10.30
CA VAL A 178 2.01 9.02 -10.83
C VAL A 178 1.35 7.86 -10.07
N ARG A 179 2.12 6.92 -9.52
CA ARG A 179 1.59 5.84 -8.68
C ARG A 179 1.13 6.36 -7.32
N TRP A 180 1.88 7.28 -6.71
CA TRP A 180 1.46 7.94 -5.46
C TRP A 180 0.16 8.71 -5.65
N VAL A 181 0.07 9.53 -6.70
CA VAL A 181 -1.15 10.28 -7.04
C VAL A 181 -2.33 9.34 -7.31
N LYS A 182 -2.13 8.30 -8.12
CA LYS A 182 -3.18 7.30 -8.45
C LYS A 182 -3.68 6.54 -7.21
N THR A 183 -2.82 6.31 -6.23
CA THR A 183 -3.09 5.49 -5.04
C THR A 183 -3.65 6.33 -3.90
N PHE A 184 -3.02 7.45 -3.59
CA PHE A 184 -3.27 8.26 -2.40
C PHE A 184 -3.73 9.68 -2.69
N GLY A 185 -3.83 10.10 -3.95
CA GLY A 185 -4.20 11.47 -4.33
C GLY A 185 -5.58 11.93 -3.83
N LYS A 186 -6.47 11.00 -3.42
CA LYS A 186 -7.77 11.32 -2.80
C LYS A 186 -7.68 11.55 -1.28
N LEU A 187 -6.55 11.27 -0.65
CA LEU A 187 -6.36 11.36 0.81
C LEU A 187 -5.91 12.77 1.23
N GLU A 188 -6.67 13.78 0.82
CA GLU A 188 -6.30 15.20 0.99
C GLU A 188 -6.24 15.65 2.45
N ASN A 189 -6.90 14.91 3.35
CA ASN A 189 -6.97 15.21 4.78
C ASN A 189 -5.85 14.57 5.61
N VAL A 190 -4.94 13.82 4.99
CA VAL A 190 -3.78 13.26 5.68
C VAL A 190 -2.92 14.39 6.23
N SER A 191 -2.81 14.41 7.54
CA SER A 191 -2.03 15.36 8.32
C SER A 191 -0.79 14.75 8.96
N LEU A 192 -0.80 13.43 9.16
CA LEU A 192 0.31 12.64 9.66
C LEU A 192 0.59 11.49 8.68
N LEU A 193 1.83 11.41 8.18
CA LEU A 193 2.32 10.30 7.38
C LEU A 193 3.45 9.59 8.14
N GLN A 194 3.27 8.30 8.40
CA GLN A 194 4.33 7.41 8.89
C GLN A 194 4.75 6.50 7.74
N ILE A 195 6.04 6.41 7.49
CA ILE A 195 6.61 5.62 6.40
C ILE A 195 7.92 5.00 6.85
N GLY A 196 8.17 3.77 6.41
CA GLY A 196 9.42 3.10 6.74
C GLY A 196 9.89 2.12 5.68
N GLY A 197 11.11 1.62 5.85
CA GLY A 197 11.77 0.72 4.92
C GLY A 197 12.06 1.36 3.56
N ASN A 198 12.22 0.52 2.54
CA ASN A 198 12.60 0.95 1.19
C ASN A 198 11.53 1.79 0.48
N LEU A 199 10.26 1.70 0.89
CA LEU A 199 9.20 2.55 0.31
C LEU A 199 9.52 4.04 0.47
N ALA A 200 10.21 4.42 1.55
CA ALA A 200 10.60 5.79 1.81
C ALA A 200 11.53 6.35 0.73
N GLN A 201 12.31 5.52 0.02
CA GLN A 201 13.21 5.96 -1.06
C GLN A 201 12.46 6.70 -2.19
N HIS A 202 11.16 6.46 -2.33
CA HIS A 202 10.33 7.12 -3.34
C HIS A 202 9.52 8.30 -2.80
N LEU A 203 9.62 8.58 -1.50
CA LEU A 203 8.88 9.65 -0.84
C LEU A 203 9.22 11.04 -1.39
N PRO A 204 10.49 11.39 -1.71
CA PRO A 204 10.79 12.71 -2.28
C PRO A 204 9.97 13.00 -3.55
N LEU A 205 9.89 12.02 -4.46
CA LEU A 205 9.08 12.12 -5.68
C LEU A 205 7.59 12.32 -5.38
N ALA A 206 7.08 11.75 -4.29
CA ALA A 206 5.68 11.90 -3.89
C ALA A 206 5.39 13.26 -3.26
N LEU A 207 6.32 13.80 -2.48
CA LEU A 207 6.18 15.07 -1.76
C LEU A 207 6.48 16.30 -2.63
N GLY A 208 7.35 16.13 -3.63
CA GLY A 208 7.73 17.20 -4.56
C GLY A 208 6.55 17.74 -5.35
N ILE A 209 6.59 19.04 -5.64
CA ILE A 209 5.55 19.76 -6.37
C ILE A 209 6.05 19.95 -7.80
N ARG A 210 5.35 19.35 -8.78
CA ARG A 210 5.70 19.46 -10.19
C ARG A 210 4.78 20.44 -10.92
N GLU A 211 5.39 21.45 -11.53
CA GLU A 211 4.68 22.43 -12.36
C GLU A 211 4.08 21.80 -13.62
N GLU A 212 4.78 20.83 -14.21
CA GLU A 212 4.38 20.17 -15.46
C GLU A 212 3.03 19.44 -15.35
N ASP A 213 2.69 18.95 -14.15
CA ASP A 213 1.46 18.20 -13.88
C ASP A 213 0.32 19.09 -13.35
N GLY A 214 0.47 20.42 -13.42
CA GLY A 214 -0.52 21.37 -12.91
C GLY A 214 -0.45 21.56 -11.40
N ASN A 215 0.73 21.40 -10.79
CA ASN A 215 0.98 21.59 -9.35
C ASN A 215 0.14 20.66 -8.47
N VAL A 216 0.07 19.37 -8.83
CA VAL A 216 -0.61 18.38 -7.99
C VAL A 216 0.23 18.12 -6.75
N ILE A 217 -0.27 18.58 -5.60
CA ILE A 217 0.36 18.36 -4.29
C ILE A 217 -0.27 17.12 -3.65
N VAL A 218 0.51 16.06 -3.46
CA VAL A 218 0.07 14.91 -2.66
C VAL A 218 0.12 15.29 -1.18
N PHE A 219 -0.96 14.95 -0.46
CA PHE A 219 -1.15 15.28 0.97
C PHE A 219 -0.97 16.79 1.28
N PRO A 220 -1.84 17.67 0.73
CA PRO A 220 -1.72 19.11 0.94
C PRO A 220 -1.86 19.55 2.41
N LYS A 221 -2.48 18.71 3.26
CA LYS A 221 -2.62 18.97 4.70
C LYS A 221 -1.56 18.28 5.57
N LEU A 222 -0.56 17.63 4.97
CA LEU A 222 0.50 16.95 5.71
C LEU A 222 1.30 17.95 6.55
N ARG A 223 1.32 17.75 7.86
CA ARG A 223 2.06 18.60 8.82
C ARG A 223 3.08 17.81 9.63
N GLU A 224 2.86 16.51 9.79
CA GLU A 224 3.77 15.62 10.51
C GLU A 224 4.21 14.47 9.61
N LEU A 225 5.53 14.26 9.54
CA LEU A 225 6.14 13.14 8.84
C LEU A 225 6.97 12.33 9.83
N GLN A 226 6.82 11.02 9.78
CA GLN A 226 7.60 10.09 10.61
C GLN A 226 8.31 9.09 9.69
N LEU A 227 9.64 9.11 9.70
CA LEU A 227 10.49 8.16 9.00
C LEU A 227 10.99 7.13 10.00
N ASN A 228 10.83 5.84 9.69
CA ASN A 228 11.40 4.77 10.50
C ASN A 228 12.07 3.69 9.66
N ASP A 229 13.26 3.25 10.06
CA ASP A 229 13.98 2.22 9.31
C ASP A 229 14.19 2.66 7.85
N VAL A 230 14.63 3.90 7.68
CA VAL A 230 14.86 4.52 6.37
C VAL A 230 16.34 4.79 6.19
N ARG A 231 16.91 4.28 5.09
CA ARG A 231 18.29 4.61 4.68
C ARG A 231 18.35 6.02 4.10
N ILE A 232 19.10 6.90 4.77
CA ILE A 232 19.21 8.32 4.41
C ILE A 232 20.35 8.57 3.43
N ARG A 233 21.43 7.79 3.51
CA ARG A 233 22.59 7.89 2.61
C ARG A 233 23.06 6.53 2.14
N ASP A 234 23.69 6.52 0.98
CA ASP A 234 24.47 5.38 0.50
C ASP A 234 25.84 5.41 1.19
N TYR A 235 26.26 4.30 1.78
CA TYR A 235 27.50 4.26 2.57
C TYR A 235 28.73 4.50 1.68
N ASN A 236 28.70 3.96 0.46
CA ASN A 236 29.80 4.02 -0.49
C ASN A 236 29.97 5.41 -1.14
N SER A 237 29.02 6.33 -0.93
CA SER A 237 29.03 7.69 -1.49
C SER A 237 28.87 8.78 -0.42
N PRO A 238 29.85 8.96 0.48
CA PRO A 238 29.75 9.83 1.67
C PRO A 238 29.60 11.34 1.39
N GLY A 239 29.54 11.77 0.12
CA GLY A 239 29.39 13.16 -0.28
C GLY A 239 28.16 13.47 -1.14
N SER A 240 27.36 12.46 -1.50
CA SER A 240 26.14 12.68 -2.29
C SER A 240 25.16 11.56 -1.99
N SER A 241 24.04 11.93 -1.36
CA SER A 241 22.91 11.03 -1.23
C SER A 241 21.78 11.57 -2.09
N LEU A 242 21.50 10.88 -3.20
CA LEU A 242 20.41 11.22 -4.10
C LEU A 242 19.07 11.30 -3.35
N PHE A 243 18.88 10.43 -2.34
CA PHE A 243 17.70 10.46 -1.48
C PHE A 243 17.64 11.74 -0.66
N LEU A 244 18.69 12.05 0.11
CA LEU A 244 18.71 13.20 1.02
C LEU A 244 18.56 14.51 0.24
N ASP A 245 19.31 14.68 -0.85
CA ASP A 245 19.25 15.88 -1.69
C ASP A 245 17.83 16.07 -2.23
N SER A 246 17.24 15.03 -2.81
CA SER A 246 15.86 15.07 -3.33
C SER A 246 14.83 15.32 -2.22
N PHE A 247 15.07 14.77 -1.03
CA PHE A 247 14.19 14.93 0.12
C PHE A 247 14.20 16.37 0.62
N LEU A 248 15.37 16.98 0.80
CA LEU A 248 15.53 18.38 1.17
C LEU A 248 14.87 19.30 0.14
N ASP A 249 15.11 19.06 -1.16
CA ASP A 249 14.46 19.80 -2.26
C ASP A 249 12.94 19.73 -2.17
N SER A 250 12.38 18.55 -1.89
CA SER A 250 10.94 18.36 -1.75
C SER A 250 10.39 19.10 -0.52
N LEU A 251 11.12 19.14 0.59
CA LEU A 251 10.74 19.89 1.79
C LEU A 251 10.75 21.41 1.53
N MET A 252 11.77 21.92 0.84
CA MET A 252 11.87 23.34 0.46
C MET A 252 10.71 23.74 -0.47
N GLN A 253 10.44 22.96 -1.51
CA GLN A 253 9.32 23.21 -2.42
C GLN A 253 7.98 23.32 -1.67
N ARG A 254 7.73 22.42 -0.71
CA ARG A 254 6.50 22.48 0.10
C ARG A 254 6.44 23.72 0.99
N CYS A 255 7.58 24.16 1.52
CA CYS A 255 7.69 25.41 2.27
C CYS A 255 7.32 26.62 1.40
N ASP A 256 7.89 26.69 0.18
CA ASP A 256 7.62 27.77 -0.77
C ASP A 256 6.14 27.86 -1.19
N HIS A 257 5.42 26.74 -1.12
CA HIS A 257 3.98 26.65 -1.43
C HIS A 257 3.05 26.75 -0.21
N GLY A 258 3.57 26.99 1.00
CA GLY A 258 2.76 27.15 2.22
C GLY A 258 2.07 25.85 2.71
N VAL A 259 2.59 24.70 2.29
CA VAL A 259 2.15 23.35 2.70
C VAL A 259 3.28 22.62 3.43
N GLU A 260 4.04 23.38 4.21
CA GLU A 260 5.23 22.96 4.94
C GLU A 260 4.93 21.84 5.93
N ILE A 261 5.87 20.88 6.01
CA ILE A 261 5.93 19.89 7.08
C ILE A 261 6.48 20.61 8.32
N ARG A 262 5.77 20.51 9.44
CA ARG A 262 6.08 21.24 10.68
C ARG A 262 6.82 20.40 11.69
N HIS A 263 6.55 19.10 11.69
CA HIS A 263 7.19 18.15 12.57
C HIS A 263 7.73 16.98 11.76
N LEU A 264 9.00 16.64 11.96
CA LEU A 264 9.63 15.46 11.41
C LEU A 264 10.20 14.62 12.54
N LYS A 265 9.83 13.34 12.56
CA LYS A 265 10.37 12.34 13.48
C LYS A 265 11.24 11.35 12.69
N LEU A 266 12.47 11.17 13.15
CA LEU A 266 13.47 10.27 12.59
C LEU A 266 13.77 9.20 13.63
N ALA A 267 13.46 7.94 13.33
CA ALA A 267 13.72 6.82 14.23
C ALA A 267 14.35 5.65 13.48
N ASN A 268 15.38 5.04 14.06
CA ASN A 268 16.10 3.91 13.47
C ASN A 268 16.49 4.18 12.00
N CYS A 269 16.88 5.41 11.66
CA CYS A 269 17.30 5.74 10.31
C CYS A 269 18.73 5.23 10.08
N ILE A 270 18.99 4.68 8.89
CA ILE A 270 20.26 4.05 8.51
C ILE A 270 21.12 5.06 7.75
N ASN A 271 22.44 5.03 7.99
CA ASN A 271 23.45 5.90 7.39
C ASN A 271 23.17 7.39 7.61
N MET A 272 22.77 7.75 8.83
CA MET A 272 22.45 9.11 9.23
C MET A 272 23.19 9.47 10.52
N ASP A 273 23.75 10.68 10.57
CA ASP A 273 24.35 11.26 11.76
C ASP A 273 23.78 12.66 12.05
N MET A 274 24.33 13.31 13.08
CA MET A 274 23.88 14.64 13.51
C MET A 274 23.99 15.70 12.40
N THR A 275 24.90 15.54 11.43
CA THR A 275 25.11 16.47 10.31
C THR A 275 23.86 16.54 9.43
N GLU A 276 23.30 15.39 9.05
CA GLU A 276 22.05 15.34 8.26
C GLU A 276 20.87 15.91 9.06
N VAL A 277 20.81 15.61 10.36
CA VAL A 277 19.75 16.13 11.24
C VAL A 277 19.77 17.66 11.29
N VAL A 278 20.97 18.26 11.37
CA VAL A 278 21.14 19.71 11.32
C VAL A 278 20.64 20.28 10.00
N LEU A 279 21.05 19.70 8.86
CA LEU A 279 20.58 20.15 7.53
C LEU A 279 19.06 20.11 7.41
N ILE A 280 18.43 19.02 7.85
CA ILE A 280 16.97 18.89 7.83
C ILE A 280 16.29 19.92 8.75
N SER A 281 16.91 20.23 9.90
CA SER A 281 16.39 21.22 10.86
C SER A 281 16.47 22.66 10.38
N GLU A 282 17.26 22.96 9.35
CA GLU A 282 17.27 24.28 8.70
C GLU A 282 15.97 24.53 7.92
N ILE A 283 15.29 23.47 7.45
CA ILE A 283 14.06 23.54 6.66
C ILE A 283 12.82 23.23 7.51
N VAL A 284 12.89 22.18 8.34
CA VAL A 284 11.74 21.73 9.15
C VAL A 284 11.78 22.35 10.54
N PRO A 285 10.73 23.09 10.96
CA PRO A 285 10.74 23.82 12.24
C PRO A 285 10.94 22.97 13.50
N SER A 286 10.55 21.70 13.48
CA SER A 286 10.68 20.78 14.61
C SER A 286 11.11 19.40 14.12
N VAL A 287 12.35 19.03 14.44
CA VAL A 287 12.91 17.70 14.16
C VAL A 287 13.12 16.96 15.47
N THR A 288 12.67 15.71 15.55
CA THR A 288 12.94 14.78 16.65
C THR A 288 13.71 13.60 16.10
N TRP A 289 14.93 13.40 16.58
CA TRP A 289 15.78 12.26 16.25
C TRP A 289 16.03 11.44 17.52
N ASP A 290 16.08 10.12 17.38
CA ASP A 290 16.34 9.19 18.48
C ASP A 290 17.82 9.11 18.92
N GLY A 291 18.73 9.72 18.15
CA GLY A 291 20.16 9.76 18.45
C GLY A 291 20.89 8.47 18.10
N ILE A 292 20.26 7.56 17.36
CA ILE A 292 20.89 6.31 16.91
C ILE A 292 21.60 6.59 15.59
N GLU A 293 22.91 6.33 15.58
CA GLU A 293 23.76 6.33 14.38
C GLU A 293 24.04 4.88 14.00
N ASP A 294 23.31 4.36 13.01
CA ASP A 294 23.48 3.01 12.48
C ASP A 294 24.05 3.09 11.07
N PHE A 295 25.26 2.58 10.88
CA PHE A 295 25.96 2.62 9.60
C PHE A 295 26.06 1.21 9.04
N VAL A 296 25.40 1.00 7.90
CA VAL A 296 25.37 -0.28 7.19
C VAL A 296 26.02 -0.05 5.84
N GLU A 297 27.15 -0.74 5.64
CA GLU A 297 27.80 -0.90 4.35
C GLU A 297 26.79 -1.54 3.38
N ASP A 298 26.70 -1.00 2.17
CA ASP A 298 26.03 -1.75 1.12
C ASP A 298 26.93 -2.96 0.86
N ASP A 299 26.46 -4.14 1.28
CA ASP A 299 26.99 -5.42 0.83
C ASP A 299 26.76 -5.48 -0.69
N GLU A 300 27.57 -4.72 -1.44
CA GLU A 300 27.76 -4.93 -2.86
C GLU A 300 28.23 -6.36 -2.96
N GLU A 301 27.31 -7.25 -3.33
CA GLU A 301 27.55 -8.66 -3.61
C GLU A 301 28.90 -8.73 -4.31
N GLU A 302 29.90 -9.31 -3.63
CA GLU A 302 31.20 -9.59 -4.22
C GLU A 302 30.87 -10.25 -5.55
N GLU A 303 31.06 -9.53 -6.66
CA GLU A 303 30.89 -10.09 -8.00
C GLU A 303 31.82 -11.29 -8.00
N GLU A 304 31.27 -12.49 -7.82
CA GLU A 304 32.00 -13.75 -7.93
C GLU A 304 32.56 -13.69 -9.35
N GLU A 305 33.82 -13.26 -9.47
CA GLU A 305 34.57 -13.24 -10.71
C GLU A 305 34.41 -14.67 -11.24
N GLU A 306 33.52 -14.84 -12.24
CA GLU A 306 33.37 -16.09 -12.95
C GLU A 306 34.76 -16.36 -13.53
N ASP A 307 35.52 -17.23 -12.88
CA ASP A 307 36.75 -17.81 -13.37
C ASP A 307 36.43 -18.39 -14.76
N ASP A 308 36.71 -17.58 -15.77
CA ASP A 308 36.71 -17.87 -17.21
C ASP A 308 37.77 -18.94 -17.49
N GLU A 309 37.52 -20.15 -17.00
CA GLU A 309 38.28 -21.33 -17.34
C GLU A 309 37.81 -21.85 -18.70
N GLY A 310 38.37 -21.25 -19.74
CA GLY A 310 38.99 -22.01 -20.81
C GLY A 310 38.07 -22.49 -21.92
N GLU A 311 38.12 -21.74 -23.02
CA GLU A 311 37.93 -22.19 -24.40
C GLU A 311 38.36 -23.65 -24.61
N ASP A 312 37.40 -24.51 -25.00
CA ASP A 312 37.73 -25.68 -25.82
C ASP A 312 36.92 -25.60 -27.11
N GLU A 313 37.58 -25.05 -28.13
CA GLU A 313 37.13 -24.98 -29.51
C GLU A 313 36.82 -26.39 -30.03
N SER A 314 35.57 -26.66 -30.41
CA SER A 314 35.31 -27.74 -31.38
C SER A 314 34.26 -27.31 -32.40
N ASP A 315 34.79 -26.72 -33.46
CA ASP A 315 34.22 -26.56 -34.79
C ASP A 315 33.41 -27.79 -35.26
N GLY A 316 32.22 -27.54 -35.82
CA GLY A 316 31.29 -28.60 -36.21
C GLY A 316 30.03 -28.18 -36.96
N SER A 317 30.16 -27.24 -37.91
CA SER A 317 29.37 -27.11 -39.15
C SER A 317 28.15 -28.04 -39.35
N SER A 318 26.94 -27.47 -39.42
CA SER A 318 26.03 -27.71 -40.57
C SER A 318 24.89 -26.70 -40.60
N GLY A 319 24.79 -25.97 -41.72
CA GLY A 319 23.75 -25.00 -41.98
C GLY A 319 22.40 -25.64 -42.33
N PHE A 320 21.32 -24.93 -42.06
CA PHE A 320 20.09 -25.06 -42.80
C PHE A 320 19.43 -23.69 -43.04
N GLU A 321 19.43 -23.36 -44.32
CA GLU A 321 18.81 -22.24 -45.00
C GLU A 321 17.30 -22.51 -45.17
N TYR A 322 16.41 -21.65 -44.65
CA TYR A 322 15.01 -21.62 -45.09
C TYR A 322 14.43 -20.20 -45.21
N ARG A 323 14.50 -19.70 -46.45
CA ARG A 323 13.47 -18.99 -47.25
C ARG A 323 12.32 -18.25 -46.54
N LEU A 324 12.36 -16.92 -46.72
CA LEU A 324 11.33 -16.05 -47.33
C LEU A 324 9.89 -16.60 -47.39
N HIS A 325 8.92 -15.88 -46.79
CA HIS A 325 7.57 -15.68 -47.36
C HIS A 325 6.95 -14.33 -46.93
N SER A 326 6.78 -13.46 -47.93
CA SER A 326 5.60 -12.64 -48.22
C SER A 326 5.03 -11.67 -47.17
N ARG A 327 5.39 -10.38 -47.33
CA ARG A 327 4.61 -9.23 -46.85
C ARG A 327 3.49 -8.91 -47.85
N ALA A 328 2.23 -9.02 -47.43
CA ALA A 328 1.09 -8.46 -48.12
C ALA A 328 0.72 -7.09 -47.52
N VAL A 329 0.64 -6.09 -48.40
CA VAL A 329 0.17 -4.73 -48.16
C VAL A 329 -1.36 -4.73 -48.25
N LEU A 330 -2.05 -4.23 -47.23
CA LEU A 330 -3.42 -3.74 -47.38
C LEU A 330 -3.53 -2.34 -46.76
N ARG A 331 -3.65 -1.37 -47.67
CA ARG A 331 -4.22 -0.04 -47.44
C ARG A 331 -5.70 -0.22 -47.08
N ASN A 332 -6.18 0.54 -46.12
CA ASN A 332 -7.60 0.89 -46.05
C ASN A 332 -7.71 2.38 -45.72
N ASP A 333 -8.07 3.15 -46.76
CA ASP A 333 -8.65 4.49 -46.66
C ASP A 333 -10.17 4.36 -46.46
N ARG A 334 -10.76 5.43 -45.89
CA ARG A 334 -12.19 5.80 -45.72
C ARG A 334 -12.59 5.89 -44.24
N LEU A 335 -13.26 6.94 -43.77
CA LEU A 335 -13.86 8.13 -44.40
C LEU A 335 -14.04 9.19 -43.30
#